data_AF-A0A2Z6N3T7-F1
#
_entry.id   AF-A0A2Z6N3T7-F1
#
_cell.length_a   1.000
_cell.length_b   1.000
_cell.length_c   1.000
_cell.angle_alpha   90.00
_cell.angle_beta   90.00
_cell.angle_gamma   90.00
#
_symmetry.space_group_name_H-M   'P 1'
#
loop_
_entity.id
_entity.type
_entity.pdbx_description
1 polymer ?
#
loop_
_entity_poly.entity_id
_entity_poly.type
_entity_poly.pdbx_seq_one_letter_code
_entity_poly.pdbx_strand_id
1 'polypeptide(L)'
;MSKKLLEPYDALLVEYTSYADTSSVPGHYVLYWEILHYGLKGDPLDPKVLQECCIAVEEELDYVYRRCRTNDKSVGPLEICVVEPGTFEALMDLFIAKGASINQYKTPRCIKSKKALKLLKSKVMASFFSPRDPKWTLN
;
A
#
# COMPACT_ATOMS: atom_id res chain seq x y z
N MET A 1 11.89 4.79 -2.84
CA MET A 1 12.36 4.18 -4.10
C MET A 1 11.22 3.63 -4.96
N SER A 2 10.20 3.00 -4.38
CA SER A 2 9.09 2.40 -5.13
C SER A 2 8.32 3.35 -6.06
N LYS A 3 8.09 4.62 -5.67
CA LYS A 3 7.46 5.63 -6.56
C LYS A 3 8.17 5.80 -7.91
N LYS A 4 9.51 5.67 -7.93
CA LYS A 4 10.31 5.81 -9.16
C LYS A 4 10.08 4.67 -10.15
N LEU A 5 9.60 3.52 -9.68
CA LEU A 5 9.27 2.37 -10.54
C LEU A 5 8.00 2.62 -11.37
N LEU A 6 7.19 3.61 -10.98
CA LEU A 6 5.97 3.99 -11.70
C LEU A 6 6.24 5.02 -12.81
N GLU A 7 7.31 5.81 -12.69
CA GLU A 7 7.64 6.90 -13.63
C GLU A 7 7.72 6.47 -15.10
N PRO A 8 8.33 5.32 -15.47
CA PRO A 8 8.41 4.89 -16.87
C PRO A 8 7.06 4.49 -17.49
N TYR A 9 6.01 4.37 -16.69
CA TYR A 9 4.68 3.91 -17.10
C TYR A 9 3.63 5.03 -17.07
N ASP A 10 4.08 6.29 -17.03
CA ASP A 10 3.20 7.46 -16.91
C ASP A 10 2.18 7.33 -15.76
N ALA A 11 2.65 6.76 -14.64
CA ALA A 11 1.86 6.45 -13.46
C ALA A 11 2.39 7.19 -12.24
N LEU A 12 1.48 7.78 -11.47
CA LEU A 12 1.79 8.55 -10.28
C LEU A 12 1.06 7.98 -9.06
N LEU A 13 1.80 7.68 -8.00
CA LEU A 13 1.19 7.39 -6.69
C LEU A 13 0.65 8.70 -6.09
N VAL A 14 -0.68 8.88 -6.17
CA VAL A 14 -1.39 10.08 -5.70
C VAL A 14 -1.43 10.10 -4.18
N GLU A 15 -1.90 9.02 -3.57
CA GLU A 15 -2.02 8.92 -2.12
C GLU A 15 -1.89 7.46 -1.66
N TYR A 16 -1.50 7.28 -0.40
CA TYR A 16 -1.42 5.95 0.20
C TYR A 16 -1.71 5.95 1.70
N THR A 17 -2.16 4.79 2.18
CA THR A 17 -2.26 4.46 3.60
C THR A 17 -1.88 2.99 3.83
N SER A 18 -1.71 2.58 5.08
CA SER A 18 -1.35 1.22 5.47
C SER A 18 -2.32 0.59 6.45
N TYR A 19 -2.26 -0.74 6.53
CA TYR A 19 -2.96 -1.55 7.51
C TYR A 19 -2.09 -2.76 7.88
N ALA A 20 -2.07 -3.14 9.15
CA ALA A 20 -1.46 -4.39 9.59
C ALA A 20 -2.54 -5.48 9.59
N ASP A 21 -2.51 -6.37 8.60
CA ASP A 21 -3.47 -7.45 8.49
C ASP A 21 -3.01 -8.63 9.35
N THR A 22 -3.80 -8.92 10.40
CA THR A 22 -3.56 -10.04 11.32
C THR A 22 -4.58 -11.16 11.11
N SER A 23 -5.32 -11.17 10.01
CA SER A 23 -6.23 -12.25 9.65
C SER A 23 -5.52 -13.43 8.99
N SER A 24 -4.35 -13.20 8.39
CA SER A 24 -3.45 -14.25 7.91
C SER A 24 -2.45 -14.68 8.98
N VAL A 25 -1.90 -15.89 8.86
CA VAL A 25 -0.79 -16.38 9.68
C VAL A 25 0.35 -16.83 8.76
N PRO A 26 1.53 -16.16 8.78
CA PRO A 26 1.82 -14.94 9.53
C PRO A 26 0.99 -13.73 9.05
N GLY A 27 0.79 -12.76 9.94
CA GLY A 27 0.21 -11.46 9.56
C GLY A 27 1.15 -10.68 8.64
N HIS A 28 0.66 -9.68 7.93
CA HIS A 28 1.46 -8.92 6.96
C HIS A 28 1.01 -7.46 6.86
N TYR A 29 1.83 -6.65 6.20
CA TYR A 29 1.51 -5.24 5.95
C TYR A 29 0.81 -5.10 4.61
N VAL A 30 -0.30 -4.36 4.62
CA VAL A 30 -1.07 -3.99 3.44
C VAL A 30 -0.92 -2.49 3.21
N LEU A 31 -0.59 -2.09 1.99
CA LEU A 31 -0.59 -0.70 1.55
C LEU A 31 -1.71 -0.50 0.53
N TYR A 32 -2.58 0.46 0.78
CA TYR A 32 -3.58 0.89 -0.20
C TYR A 32 -3.02 2.06 -1.00
N TRP A 33 -2.93 1.91 -2.31
CA TRP A 33 -2.32 2.88 -3.22
C TRP A 33 -3.36 3.36 -4.24
N GLU A 34 -3.58 4.67 -4.31
CA GLU A 34 -4.34 5.28 -5.39
C GLU A 34 -3.36 5.80 -6.43
N ILE A 35 -3.43 5.24 -7.64
CA ILE A 35 -2.50 5.50 -8.74
C ILE A 35 -3.24 6.22 -9.85
N LEU A 36 -2.68 7.32 -10.32
CA LEU A 36 -3.18 8.07 -11.48
C LEU A 36 -2.30 7.77 -12.69
N HIS A 37 -2.94 7.42 -13.81
CA HIS A 37 -2.30 7.30 -15.11
C HIS A 37 -2.55 8.57 -15.92
N TYR A 38 -1.48 9.18 -16.46
CA TYR A 38 -1.59 10.38 -17.29
C TYR A 38 -1.19 10.13 -18.76
N GLY A 39 -0.81 8.90 -19.12
CA GLY A 39 -0.55 8.47 -20.49
C GLY A 39 -1.83 8.27 -21.33
N LEU A 40 -1.69 8.32 -22.67
CA LEU A 40 -2.79 8.17 -23.64
C LEU A 40 -3.44 6.78 -23.65
N LYS A 41 -2.81 5.79 -23.01
CA LYS A 41 -3.36 4.45 -22.84
C LYS A 41 -3.52 4.19 -21.35
N GLY A 42 -4.76 4.11 -20.88
CA GLY A 42 -5.10 3.64 -19.54
C GLY A 42 -4.88 2.13 -19.38
N ASP A 43 -3.79 1.61 -19.94
CA ASP A 43 -3.44 0.20 -19.82
C ASP A 43 -3.01 -0.07 -18.37
N PRO A 44 -3.49 -1.15 -17.74
CA PRO A 44 -3.05 -1.52 -16.40
C PRO A 44 -1.52 -1.69 -16.33
N LEU A 45 -0.92 -1.28 -15.22
CA LEU A 45 0.50 -1.59 -14.96
C LEU A 45 0.75 -3.10 -15.08
N ASP A 46 1.88 -3.47 -15.66
CA ASP A 46 2.36 -4.86 -15.59
C ASP A 46 2.39 -5.27 -14.10
N PRO A 47 1.70 -6.37 -13.72
CA PRO A 47 1.71 -6.91 -12.36
C PRO A 47 3.11 -7.00 -11.75
N LYS A 48 4.13 -7.28 -12.57
CA LYS A 48 5.52 -7.37 -12.13
C LYS A 48 6.04 -6.04 -11.59
N VAL A 49 5.63 -4.90 -12.16
CA VAL A 49 6.03 -3.57 -11.67
C VAL A 49 5.52 -3.35 -10.25
N LEU A 50 4.28 -3.73 -9.97
CA LEU A 50 3.68 -3.60 -8.64
C LEU A 50 4.26 -4.60 -7.64
N GLN A 51 4.64 -5.80 -8.08
CA GLN A 51 5.43 -6.74 -7.28
C GLN A 51 6.82 -6.18 -6.95
N GLU A 52 7.50 -5.57 -7.92
CA GLU A 52 8.79 -4.88 -7.69
C GLU A 52 8.62 -3.68 -6.74
N CYS A 53 7.50 -2.96 -6.81
CA CYS A 53 7.16 -1.95 -5.81
C CYS A 53 7.02 -2.54 -4.40
N CYS A 54 6.39 -3.71 -4.26
CA CYS A 54 6.23 -4.36 -2.94
C CYS A 54 7.60 -4.65 -2.31
N ILE A 55 8.48 -5.33 -3.04
CA ILE A 55 9.82 -5.66 -2.52
C ILE A 55 10.68 -4.41 -2.32
N ALA A 56 10.58 -3.40 -3.20
CA ALA A 56 11.28 -2.13 -3.01
C ALA A 56 10.81 -1.37 -1.76
N VAL A 57 9.59 -1.59 -1.28
CA VAL A 57 9.16 -1.09 0.04
C VAL A 57 9.76 -1.94 1.16
N GLU A 58 9.68 -3.27 1.08
CA GLU A 58 10.22 -4.16 2.11
C GLU A 58 11.73 -3.95 2.35
N GLU A 59 12.52 -3.69 1.30
CA GLU A 59 13.97 -3.44 1.38
C GLU A 59 14.31 -2.12 2.11
N GLU A 60 13.39 -1.15 2.12
CA GLU A 60 13.54 0.15 2.79
C GLU A 60 13.02 0.15 4.23
N LEU A 61 12.34 -0.92 4.65
CA LEU A 61 11.90 -1.08 6.03
C LEU A 61 13.07 -1.44 6.94
N ASP A 62 12.87 -1.23 8.23
CA ASP A 62 13.93 -1.36 9.22
C ASP A 62 14.48 -2.80 9.32
N TYR A 63 15.62 -2.92 10.00
CA TYR A 63 16.30 -4.18 10.22
C TYR A 63 15.40 -5.24 10.88
N VAL A 64 14.50 -4.83 11.78
CA VAL A 64 13.62 -5.74 12.52
C VAL A 64 12.55 -6.31 11.60
N TYR A 65 11.90 -5.49 10.78
CA TYR A 65 10.97 -5.94 9.77
C TYR A 65 11.62 -6.95 8.82
N ARG A 66 12.80 -6.61 8.28
CA ARG A 66 13.53 -7.49 7.36
C ARG A 66 13.95 -8.80 8.03
N ARG A 67 14.35 -8.78 9.31
CA ARG A 67 14.58 -10.01 10.09
C ARG A 67 13.31 -10.85 10.21
N CYS A 68 12.20 -10.24 10.61
CA CYS A 68 10.93 -10.92 10.80
C CYS A 68 10.41 -11.56 9.50
N ARG A 69 10.64 -10.89 8.38
CA ARG A 69 10.26 -11.34 7.04
C ARG A 69 11.16 -12.44 6.49
N THR A 70 12.48 -12.28 6.62
CA THR A 70 13.47 -13.15 5.97
C THR A 70 13.91 -14.33 6.84
N ASN A 71 14.11 -14.12 8.14
CA ASN A 71 14.65 -15.11 9.07
C ASN A 71 13.58 -15.71 9.98
N ASP A 72 12.88 -14.86 10.76
CA ASP A 72 11.98 -15.35 11.82
C ASP A 72 10.65 -15.91 11.23
N LYS A 73 10.35 -15.58 9.96
CA LYS A 73 9.12 -15.95 9.24
C LYS A 73 7.83 -15.58 10.00
N SER A 74 7.91 -14.53 10.81
CA SER A 74 6.82 -14.04 11.66
C SER A 74 5.98 -12.93 11.00
N VAL A 75 6.45 -12.41 9.85
CA VAL A 75 5.74 -11.45 8.99
C VAL A 75 5.65 -12.03 7.58
N GLY A 76 4.44 -12.01 7.00
CA GLY A 76 4.18 -12.41 5.63
C GLY A 76 4.59 -11.37 4.58
N PRO A 77 4.52 -11.70 3.28
CA PRO A 77 4.85 -10.77 2.20
C PRO A 77 4.00 -9.51 2.26
N LEU A 78 4.64 -8.35 2.12
CA LEU A 78 3.95 -7.08 1.97
C LEU A 78 3.01 -7.13 0.76
N GLU A 79 1.79 -6.60 0.95
CA GLU A 79 0.76 -6.48 -0.07
C GLU A 79 0.59 -5.00 -0.47
N ILE A 80 0.56 -4.71 -1.77
CA ILE A 80 0.05 -3.46 -2.31
C ILE A 80 -1.31 -3.73 -2.96
N CYS A 81 -2.33 -3.06 -2.44
CA CYS A 81 -3.69 -3.02 -2.99
C CYS A 81 -3.88 -1.72 -3.77
N VAL A 82 -4.05 -1.81 -5.08
CA VAL A 82 -4.42 -0.66 -5.93
C VAL A 82 -5.91 -0.40 -5.78
N VAL A 83 -6.29 0.83 -5.46
CA VAL A 83 -7.67 1.25 -5.29
C VAL A 83 -8.15 2.15 -6.43
N GLU A 84 -9.47 2.20 -6.62
CA GLU A 84 -10.11 3.09 -7.59
C GLU A 84 -9.72 4.57 -7.38
N PRO A 85 -9.62 5.39 -8.45
CA PRO A 85 -9.52 6.84 -8.33
C PRO A 85 -10.67 7.43 -7.51
N GLY A 86 -10.38 8.40 -6.65
CA GLY A 86 -11.33 9.03 -5.73
C GLY A 86 -11.59 8.23 -4.44
N THR A 87 -10.87 7.12 -4.22
CA THR A 87 -11.01 6.34 -2.98
C THR A 87 -10.57 7.13 -1.76
N PHE A 88 -9.48 7.89 -1.85
CA PHE A 88 -9.01 8.72 -0.75
C PHE A 88 -9.87 9.97 -0.51
N GLU A 89 -10.60 10.45 -1.52
CA GLU A 89 -11.63 11.48 -1.36
C GLU A 89 -12.82 10.93 -0.55
N ALA A 90 -13.33 9.75 -0.92
CA ALA A 90 -14.39 9.08 -0.16
C ALA A 90 -13.95 8.74 1.28
N LEU A 91 -12.66 8.45 1.49
CA LEU A 91 -12.09 8.24 2.81
C LEU A 91 -12.07 9.54 3.62
N MET A 92 -11.71 10.66 2.99
CA MET A 92 -11.76 11.99 3.60
C MET A 92 -13.18 12.35 4.03
N ASP A 93 -14.18 12.17 3.15
CA ASP A 93 -15.58 12.43 3.45
C ASP A 93 -16.06 11.61 4.65
N LEU A 94 -15.64 10.35 4.75
CA LEU A 94 -15.94 9.47 5.90
C LEU A 94 -15.38 10.03 7.21
N PHE A 95 -14.22 10.67 7.20
CA PHE A 95 -13.62 11.28 8.40
C PHE A 95 -14.25 12.65 8.71
N ILE A 96 -14.58 13.46 7.71
CA ILE A 96 -15.28 14.74 7.88
C ILE A 96 -16.66 14.51 8.49
N ALA A 97 -17.41 13.52 8.01
CA ALA A 97 -18.72 13.15 8.56
C ALA A 97 -18.66 12.71 10.04
N LYS A 98 -17.46 12.40 10.56
CA LYS A 98 -17.23 12.07 11.97
C LYS A 98 -16.68 13.25 12.79
N GLY A 99 -16.68 14.45 12.23
CA GLY A 99 -16.26 15.68 12.91
C GLY A 99 -14.80 16.07 12.67
N ALA A 100 -14.10 15.46 11.71
CA ALA A 100 -12.79 15.98 11.29
C ALA A 100 -12.98 17.32 10.55
N SER A 101 -12.13 18.30 10.87
CA SER A 101 -12.11 19.58 10.14
C SER A 101 -11.52 19.37 8.75
N ILE A 102 -12.25 19.78 7.71
CA ILE A 102 -11.81 19.70 6.31
C ILE A 102 -10.44 20.38 6.10
N ASN A 103 -10.23 21.55 6.71
CA ASN A 103 -9.01 22.35 6.56
C ASN A 103 -7.80 21.76 7.28
N GLN A 104 -7.99 20.73 8.11
CA GLN A 104 -6.93 20.06 8.86
C GLN A 104 -6.77 18.60 8.47
N TYR A 105 -7.61 18.09 7.55
CA TYR A 105 -7.57 16.71 7.18
C TYR A 105 -6.24 16.37 6.51
N LYS A 106 -5.65 15.27 6.97
CA LYS A 106 -4.55 14.59 6.31
C LYS A 106 -4.90 13.11 6.28
N THR A 107 -4.64 12.46 5.15
CA THR A 107 -4.77 11.01 5.04
C THR A 107 -3.96 10.33 6.15
N PRO A 108 -4.59 9.55 7.05
CA PRO A 108 -3.85 8.80 8.05
C PRO A 108 -2.91 7.82 7.37
N ARG A 109 -1.65 7.75 7.80
CA ARG A 109 -0.68 6.80 7.21
C ARG A 109 -0.95 5.35 7.59
N CYS A 110 -1.71 5.11 8.66
CA CYS A 110 -2.11 3.78 9.11
C CYS A 110 -3.58 3.80 9.56
N ILE A 111 -4.42 2.94 8.98
CA ILE A 111 -5.85 2.84 9.27
C ILE A 111 -6.09 1.86 10.42
N LYS A 112 -6.83 2.32 11.43
CA LYS A 112 -7.34 1.47 12.53
C LYS A 112 -8.87 1.34 12.54
N SER A 113 -9.56 2.23 11.84
CA SER A 113 -11.03 2.27 11.80
C SER A 113 -11.58 1.14 10.91
N LYS A 114 -12.36 0.22 11.50
CA LYS A 114 -13.02 -0.87 10.75
C LYS A 114 -13.88 -0.37 9.59
N LYS A 115 -14.57 0.77 9.76
CA LYS A 115 -15.38 1.39 8.70
C LYS A 115 -14.52 1.92 7.55
N ALA A 116 -13.38 2.54 7.87
CA ALA A 116 -12.44 3.05 6.86
C ALA A 116 -11.77 1.89 6.10
N LEU A 117 -11.38 0.83 6.82
CA LEU A 117 -10.85 -0.37 6.20
C LEU A 117 -11.87 -1.05 5.28
N LYS A 118 -13.14 -1.12 5.69
CA LYS A 118 -14.22 -1.65 4.85
C LYS A 118 -14.38 -0.85 3.56
N LEU A 119 -14.33 0.49 3.65
CA LEU A 119 -14.38 1.37 2.48
C LEU A 119 -13.19 1.08 1.54
N LEU A 120 -11.96 1.08 2.06
CA LEU A 120 -10.76 0.78 1.27
C LEU A 120 -10.83 -0.59 0.60
N LYS A 121 -11.18 -1.64 1.35
CA LYS A 121 -11.33 -3.01 0.82
C LYS A 121 -12.38 -3.10 -0.28
N SER A 122 -13.49 -2.34 -0.18
CA SER A 122 -14.52 -2.32 -1.22
C SER A 122 -14.12 -1.59 -2.50
N LYS A 123 -13.01 -0.87 -2.47
CA LYS A 123 -12.47 -0.07 -3.59
C LYS A 123 -11.20 -0.65 -4.20
N VAL A 124 -10.76 -1.82 -3.74
CA VAL A 124 -9.59 -2.50 -4.29
C VAL A 124 -9.92 -3.03 -5.69
N MET A 125 -9.09 -2.65 -6.66
CA MET A 125 -9.16 -3.14 -8.04
C MET A 125 -8.23 -4.34 -8.25
N ALA A 126 -7.06 -4.33 -7.62
CA ALA A 126 -6.07 -5.39 -7.71
C ALA A 126 -5.14 -5.41 -6.49
N SER A 127 -4.56 -6.58 -6.20
CA SER A 127 -3.64 -6.81 -5.08
C SER A 127 -2.38 -7.53 -5.56
N PHE A 128 -1.22 -7.11 -5.06
CA PHE A 128 0.09 -7.64 -5.44
C PHE A 128 0.92 -7.88 -4.18
N PHE A 129 1.59 -9.03 -4.11
CA PHE A 129 2.46 -9.38 -2.99
C PHE A 129 3.92 -9.26 -3.39
N SER A 130 4.77 -9.00 -2.40
CA SER A 130 6.22 -9.08 -2.57
C SER A 130 6.63 -10.46 -3.11
N PRO A 131 7.37 -10.53 -4.25
CA PRO A 131 7.68 -11.78 -4.92
C PRO A 131 8.80 -12.59 -4.24
N ARG A 132 9.51 -11.99 -3.28
CA ARG A 132 10.64 -12.58 -2.56
C ARG A 132 10.81 -11.94 -1.20
N ASP A 133 11.76 -12.43 -0.41
CA ASP A 133 12.11 -11.81 0.86
C ASP A 133 13.09 -10.63 0.64
N PRO A 134 13.04 -9.60 1.50
CA PRO A 134 14.03 -8.51 1.49
C PRO A 134 15.38 -9.00 2.00
N LYS A 135 16.45 -8.29 1.65
CA LYS A 135 17.80 -8.61 2.10
C LYS A 135 17.91 -8.33 3.60
N TRP A 136 18.32 -9.35 4.34
CA TRP A 136 18.64 -9.24 5.76
C TRP A 136 19.99 -9.92 6.02
N THR A 137 20.98 -9.13 6.44
CA THR A 137 22.32 -9.61 6.78
C THR A 137 22.68 -9.15 8.19
N LEU A 138 23.29 -10.05 8.96
CA LEU A 138 23.94 -9.71 10.21
C LEU A 138 25.21 -8.94 9.85
N ASN A 139 25.21 -7.62 10.08
CA ASN A 139 26.46 -6.84 10.01
C ASN A 139 27.36 -7.20 11.19
#